data_AF-A0A5D0QPP6-F1
#
_entry.id   AF-A0A5D0QPP6-F1
#
_cell.length_a   1.000
_cell.length_b   1.000
_cell.length_c   1.000
_cell.angle_alpha   90.00
_cell.angle_beta   90.00
_cell.angle_gamma   90.00
#
_symmetry.space_group_name_H-M   'P 1'
#
loop_
_entity.id
_entity.type
_entity.pdbx_description
1 polymer ?
#
loop_
_entity_poly.entity_id
_entity_poly.type
_entity_poly.pdbx_seq_one_letter_code
_entity_poly.pdbx_strand_id
1 'polypeptide(L)'
;MWRTEMTDEEQAAWKARKDAGRARAYEAELQIAALLRDHPDAIDGFRRFCGWMGGFYSIRNCLRIYGQNPQVAHVQPRRFWGGYGFGREVIDPGTAIWVVAPKVERTFTKEVPNKETGKTEEVEDSYKIWPIEDIYPAQATAPKGGPCVFCDGPEGEPCPESCPVRQPQAGPPPTREDVAEALAKSLKNTGGFDPSVLATLGPDPLQDDYGDPHESLGITWDTLKLTMGTKKRTYRYLVTVDLDRPGARFAIANLGAIWIGPYSLRRDQGGDDGVVVQYGDDVPAAERHWDSRRHQAGPHAPTINAITFAGTSIVYPSREQWRWFSPYRAGGGTVPEKTAERMSQIIRQLLPHYRGLVEYDAIEEAGFRQRAARRAREAEQEVRRLAEREQQVAEHRADAERRAAEHRHQAAHPNEL
;
A
#
# COMPACT_ATOMS: atom_id res chain seq x y z
N MET A 1 -16.14 -31.24 -20.01
CA MET A 1 -15.12 -31.83 -20.88
C MET A 1 -14.08 -32.47 -19.99
N TRP A 2 -14.07 -33.78 -19.95
CA TRP A 2 -13.11 -34.54 -19.14
C TRP A 2 -11.77 -34.59 -19.88
N ARG A 3 -10.66 -34.70 -19.14
CA ARG A 3 -9.29 -34.64 -19.69
C ARG A 3 -9.01 -35.73 -20.74
N THR A 4 -9.82 -36.80 -20.74
CA THR A 4 -9.79 -37.94 -21.66
C THR A 4 -10.47 -37.67 -23.01
N GLU A 5 -11.15 -36.53 -23.16
CA GLU A 5 -11.89 -36.15 -24.37
C GLU A 5 -11.19 -35.04 -25.17
N MET A 6 -10.03 -34.54 -24.69
CA MET A 6 -9.28 -33.46 -25.33
C MET A 6 -8.38 -34.00 -26.43
N THR A 7 -8.40 -33.35 -27.59
CA THR A 7 -7.40 -33.52 -28.66
C THR A 7 -6.00 -33.15 -28.18
N ASP A 8 -4.96 -33.62 -28.87
CA ASP A 8 -3.56 -33.32 -28.51
C ASP A 8 -3.27 -31.81 -28.50
N GLU A 9 -3.88 -31.05 -29.43
CA GLU A 9 -3.78 -29.59 -29.48
C GLU A 9 -4.45 -28.93 -28.27
N GLU A 10 -5.63 -29.40 -27.86
CA GLU A 10 -6.33 -28.92 -26.66
C GLU A 10 -5.55 -29.25 -25.38
N GLN A 11 -4.95 -30.44 -25.30
CA GLN A 11 -4.10 -30.83 -24.18
C GLN A 11 -2.84 -29.96 -24.10
N ALA A 12 -2.19 -29.67 -25.24
CA ALA A 12 -1.03 -28.80 -25.30
C ALA A 12 -1.38 -27.36 -24.89
N ALA A 13 -2.48 -26.81 -25.39
CA ALA A 13 -2.97 -25.48 -25.01
C ALA A 13 -3.34 -25.40 -23.52
N TRP A 14 -4.02 -26.42 -23.00
CA TRP A 14 -4.35 -26.52 -21.58
C TRP A 14 -3.10 -26.55 -20.71
N LYS A 15 -2.10 -27.35 -21.10
CA LYS A 15 -0.82 -27.45 -20.39
C LYS A 15 -0.07 -26.12 -20.40
N ALA A 16 0.06 -25.48 -21.56
CA ALA A 16 0.70 -24.17 -21.69
C ALA A 16 0.02 -23.11 -20.80
N ARG A 17 -1.32 -23.11 -20.74
CA ARG A 17 -2.07 -22.23 -19.85
C ARG A 17 -1.78 -22.51 -18.37
N LYS A 18 -1.74 -23.78 -17.96
CA LYS A 18 -1.44 -24.16 -16.56
C LYS A 18 0.01 -23.84 -16.18
N ASP A 19 0.96 -24.00 -17.10
CA ASP A 19 2.37 -23.64 -16.89
C ASP A 19 2.54 -22.12 -16.78
N ALA A 20 1.86 -21.33 -17.62
CA ALA A 20 1.82 -19.87 -17.49
C ALA A 20 1.17 -19.43 -16.17
N GLY A 21 0.07 -20.07 -15.77
CA GLY A 21 -0.58 -19.84 -14.48
C GLY A 21 0.35 -20.17 -13.30
N ARG A 22 1.12 -21.25 -13.40
CA ARG A 22 2.15 -21.63 -12.42
C ARG A 22 3.20 -20.54 -12.27
N ALA A 23 3.76 -20.07 -13.38
CA ALA A 23 4.78 -19.02 -13.39
C ALA A 23 4.22 -17.74 -12.74
N ARG A 24 3.01 -17.33 -13.12
CA ARG A 24 2.33 -16.15 -12.55
C ARG A 24 2.09 -16.28 -11.05
N ALA A 25 1.67 -17.45 -10.58
CA ALA A 25 1.44 -17.71 -9.16
C ALA A 25 2.75 -17.58 -8.36
N TYR A 26 3.83 -18.25 -8.79
CA TYR A 26 5.11 -18.17 -8.08
C TYR A 26 5.77 -16.80 -8.17
N GLU A 27 5.63 -16.11 -9.30
CA GLU A 27 6.09 -14.73 -9.45
C GLU A 27 5.36 -13.81 -8.46
N ALA A 28 4.03 -13.91 -8.36
CA ALA A 28 3.25 -13.13 -7.40
C ALA A 28 3.66 -13.44 -5.96
N GLU A 29 3.82 -14.71 -5.61
CA GLU A 29 4.28 -15.14 -4.29
C GLU A 29 5.63 -14.49 -3.92
N LEU A 30 6.63 -14.61 -4.80
CA LEU A 30 7.97 -14.07 -4.54
C LEU A 30 7.97 -12.54 -4.45
N GLN A 31 7.20 -11.86 -5.31
CA GLN A 31 7.10 -10.41 -5.30
C GLN A 31 6.47 -9.88 -4.00
N ILE A 32 5.38 -10.50 -3.54
CA ILE A 32 4.75 -10.10 -2.27
C ILE A 32 5.64 -10.47 -1.09
N ALA A 33 6.26 -11.64 -1.11
CA ALA A 33 7.15 -12.03 -0.03
C ALA A 33 8.34 -11.06 0.10
N ALA A 34 8.95 -10.66 -1.02
CA ALA A 34 10.03 -9.67 -1.01
C ALA A 34 9.55 -8.30 -0.53
N LEU A 35 8.34 -7.89 -0.91
CA LEU A 35 7.76 -6.63 -0.42
C LEU A 35 7.56 -6.66 1.09
N LEU A 36 6.96 -7.72 1.64
CA LEU A 36 6.75 -7.86 3.09
C LEU A 36 8.07 -8.00 3.86
N ARG A 37 9.13 -8.54 3.25
CA ARG A 37 10.49 -8.52 3.81
C ARG A 37 11.02 -7.09 3.92
N ASP A 38 10.90 -6.32 2.85
CA ASP A 38 11.46 -4.97 2.78
C ASP A 38 10.61 -3.95 3.57
N HIS A 39 9.35 -4.30 3.86
CA HIS A 39 8.36 -3.49 4.56
C HIS A 39 7.58 -4.33 5.59
N PRO A 40 8.20 -4.66 6.73
CA PRO A 40 7.57 -5.53 7.73
C PRO A 40 6.34 -4.88 8.38
N ASP A 41 6.19 -3.55 8.33
CA ASP A 41 4.99 -2.83 8.77
C ASP A 41 3.74 -3.21 7.95
N ALA A 42 3.93 -3.73 6.74
CA ALA A 42 2.87 -4.22 5.86
C ALA A 42 2.29 -5.59 6.28
N ILE A 43 2.98 -6.32 7.16
CA ILE A 43 2.63 -7.69 7.53
C ILE A 43 1.23 -7.74 8.12
N ASP A 44 0.85 -6.79 8.97
CA ASP A 44 -0.48 -6.80 9.61
C ASP A 44 -1.63 -6.62 8.62
N GLY A 45 -1.42 -5.82 7.57
CA GLY A 45 -2.39 -5.65 6.50
C GLY A 45 -2.56 -6.92 5.67
N PHE A 46 -1.44 -7.58 5.36
CA PHE A 46 -1.48 -8.87 4.69
C PHE A 46 -2.13 -9.96 5.58
N ARG A 47 -1.90 -9.93 6.89
CA ARG A 47 -2.57 -10.82 7.86
C ARG A 47 -4.08 -10.62 7.83
N ARG A 48 -4.57 -9.38 7.81
CA ARG A 48 -6.01 -9.09 7.65
C ARG A 48 -6.56 -9.61 6.33
N PHE A 49 -5.85 -9.37 5.23
CA PHE A 49 -6.22 -9.95 3.93
C PHE A 49 -6.34 -11.49 4.02
N CYS A 50 -5.40 -12.17 4.67
CA CYS A 50 -5.49 -13.63 4.88
C CYS A 50 -6.72 -14.02 5.71
N GLY A 51 -7.07 -13.23 6.74
CA GLY A 51 -8.28 -13.41 7.53
C GLY A 51 -9.54 -13.26 6.69
N TRP A 52 -9.60 -12.25 5.82
CA TRP A 52 -10.73 -11.98 4.92
C TRP A 52 -11.04 -13.11 3.94
N MET A 53 -10.02 -13.90 3.63
CA MET A 53 -10.12 -15.09 2.79
C MET A 53 -10.70 -16.30 3.55
N GLY A 54 -11.25 -16.07 4.75
CA GLY A 54 -11.99 -17.04 5.55
C GLY A 54 -11.14 -18.18 6.12
N GLY A 55 -9.80 -18.02 6.15
CA GLY A 55 -8.88 -19.09 6.55
C GLY A 55 -8.84 -20.30 5.60
N PHE A 56 -9.51 -20.23 4.44
CA PHE A 56 -9.60 -21.35 3.49
C PHE A 56 -8.31 -21.58 2.69
N TYR A 57 -7.45 -20.56 2.62
CA TYR A 57 -6.23 -20.58 1.84
C TYR A 57 -5.01 -20.56 2.76
N SER A 58 -4.01 -21.39 2.43
CA SER A 58 -2.69 -21.27 3.07
C SER A 58 -2.11 -19.87 2.86
N ILE A 59 -1.29 -19.39 3.80
CA ILE A 59 -0.64 -18.06 3.71
C ILE A 59 0.11 -17.88 2.39
N ARG A 60 0.75 -18.92 1.87
CA ARG A 60 1.41 -18.88 0.56
C ARG A 60 0.43 -18.74 -0.61
N ASN A 61 -0.77 -19.32 -0.52
CA ASN A 61 -1.83 -19.02 -1.48
C ASN A 61 -2.35 -17.60 -1.29
N CYS A 62 -2.48 -17.10 -0.06
CA CYS A 62 -2.82 -15.70 0.17
C CYS A 62 -1.79 -14.78 -0.51
N LEU A 63 -0.47 -15.01 -0.39
CA LEU A 63 0.56 -14.25 -1.12
C LEU A 63 0.34 -14.24 -2.64
N ARG A 64 -0.13 -15.35 -3.21
CA ARG A 64 -0.42 -15.48 -4.65
C ARG A 64 -1.69 -14.72 -5.05
N ILE A 65 -2.72 -14.77 -4.21
CA ILE A 65 -4.02 -14.14 -4.46
C ILE A 65 -3.88 -12.62 -4.37
N TYR A 66 -3.61 -12.07 -3.19
CA TYR A 66 -2.31 -11.44 -3.01
C TYR A 66 -1.82 -10.48 -4.09
N GLY A 67 -0.70 -10.90 -4.67
CA GLY A 67 -0.05 -10.20 -5.76
C GLY A 67 -0.79 -10.24 -7.09
N GLN A 68 -1.81 -11.09 -7.28
CA GLN A 68 -2.57 -11.10 -8.53
C GLN A 68 -3.75 -10.13 -8.50
N ASN A 69 -4.43 -10.02 -7.36
CA ASN A 69 -5.51 -9.08 -7.14
C ASN A 69 -5.70 -8.85 -5.62
N PRO A 70 -5.22 -7.74 -5.07
CA PRO A 70 -5.30 -7.46 -3.63
C PRO A 70 -6.69 -6.97 -3.18
N GLN A 71 -7.57 -6.64 -4.12
CA GLN A 71 -8.92 -6.10 -3.86
C GLN A 71 -9.99 -7.19 -3.84
N VAL A 72 -9.61 -8.46 -3.96
CA VAL A 72 -10.58 -9.55 -3.89
C VAL A 72 -11.06 -9.75 -2.46
N ALA A 73 -12.37 -9.73 -2.30
CA ALA A 73 -13.03 -10.05 -1.05
C ALA A 73 -13.29 -11.56 -0.92
N HIS A 74 -13.68 -12.20 -2.02
CA HIS A 74 -14.01 -13.62 -2.05
C HIS A 74 -13.62 -14.22 -3.39
N VAL A 75 -12.99 -15.39 -3.35
CA VAL A 75 -12.57 -16.14 -4.54
C VAL A 75 -12.90 -17.61 -4.33
N GLN A 76 -13.30 -18.28 -5.40
CA GLN A 76 -13.55 -19.72 -5.39
C GLN A 76 -13.23 -20.34 -6.76
N PRO A 77 -12.85 -21.63 -6.82
CA PRO A 77 -12.81 -22.35 -8.09
C PRO A 77 -14.20 -22.37 -8.77
N ARG A 78 -14.23 -22.43 -10.10
CA ARG A 78 -15.47 -22.38 -10.91
C ARG A 78 -16.57 -23.34 -10.39
N ARG A 79 -16.21 -24.55 -9.95
CA ARG A 79 -17.16 -25.55 -9.45
C ARG A 79 -17.88 -25.13 -8.16
N PHE A 80 -17.24 -24.34 -7.30
CA PHE A 80 -17.81 -23.94 -6.01
C PHE A 80 -18.80 -22.80 -6.17
N TRP A 81 -18.55 -21.89 -7.13
CA TRP A 81 -19.52 -20.86 -7.51
C TRP A 81 -20.85 -21.46 -7.98
N GLY A 82 -20.80 -22.54 -8.77
CA GLY A 82 -22.01 -23.21 -9.24
C GLY A 82 -22.64 -24.21 -8.26
N GLY A 83 -21.87 -24.74 -7.30
CA GLY A 83 -22.18 -26.03 -6.64
C GLY A 83 -22.43 -26.04 -5.13
N TYR A 84 -22.42 -24.90 -4.42
CA TYR A 84 -22.57 -24.87 -2.96
C TYR A 84 -23.47 -23.72 -2.49
N GLY A 85 -24.69 -23.64 -3.03
CA GLY A 85 -25.69 -22.65 -2.59
C GLY A 85 -25.48 -21.22 -3.09
N PHE A 86 -24.37 -20.92 -3.75
CA PHE A 86 -24.17 -19.61 -4.39
C PHE A 86 -24.98 -19.46 -5.68
N GLY A 87 -25.15 -20.55 -6.44
CA GLY A 87 -25.91 -20.54 -7.70
C GLY A 87 -25.34 -19.53 -8.69
N ARG A 88 -24.03 -19.52 -8.92
CA ARG A 88 -23.34 -18.52 -9.76
C ARG A 88 -22.55 -19.16 -10.88
N GLU A 89 -22.35 -18.41 -11.95
CA GLU A 89 -21.38 -18.75 -12.98
C GLU A 89 -20.34 -17.66 -13.20
N VAL A 90 -19.19 -18.10 -13.69
CA VAL A 90 -18.09 -17.22 -14.06
C VAL A 90 -18.39 -16.59 -15.41
N ILE A 91 -18.62 -15.28 -15.41
CA ILE A 91 -18.92 -14.47 -16.60
C ILE A 91 -17.67 -13.79 -17.17
N ASP A 92 -16.61 -13.61 -16.36
CA ASP A 92 -15.34 -13.06 -16.82
C ASP A 92 -14.17 -14.01 -16.50
N PRO A 93 -13.85 -14.95 -17.41
CA PRO A 93 -12.72 -15.86 -17.22
C PRO A 93 -11.35 -15.20 -17.22
N GLY A 94 -11.22 -13.96 -17.72
CA GLY A 94 -9.95 -13.23 -17.82
C GLY A 94 -9.41 -12.76 -16.47
N THR A 95 -10.28 -12.68 -15.46
CA THR A 95 -9.96 -12.30 -14.08
C THR A 95 -9.44 -13.45 -13.21
N ALA A 96 -9.20 -14.62 -13.81
CA ALA A 96 -8.71 -15.79 -13.10
C ALA A 96 -7.43 -15.49 -12.30
N ILE A 97 -7.44 -15.93 -11.04
CA ILE A 97 -6.30 -15.89 -10.13
C ILE A 97 -5.74 -17.31 -10.02
N TRP A 98 -4.43 -17.44 -10.13
CA TRP A 98 -3.76 -18.73 -10.10
C TRP A 98 -3.22 -19.06 -8.71
N VAL A 99 -3.60 -20.21 -8.18
CA VAL A 99 -3.14 -20.72 -6.88
C VAL A 99 -2.58 -22.13 -7.01
N VAL A 100 -1.84 -22.55 -6.00
CA VAL A 100 -1.39 -23.94 -5.88
C VAL A 100 -2.39 -24.67 -4.99
N ALA A 101 -3.12 -25.61 -5.56
CA ALA A 101 -4.02 -26.45 -4.81
C ALA A 101 -3.25 -27.47 -3.95
N PRO A 102 -3.90 -28.05 -2.93
CA PRO A 102 -3.27 -29.05 -2.07
C PRO A 102 -2.62 -30.17 -2.88
N LYS A 103 -1.54 -30.71 -2.34
CA LYS A 103 -0.82 -31.83 -2.92
C LYS A 103 -1.78 -32.98 -3.20
N VAL A 104 -1.85 -33.38 -4.47
CA VAL A 104 -2.57 -34.58 -4.86
C VAL A 104 -1.54 -35.70 -5.01
N GLU A 105 -1.77 -36.77 -4.25
CA GLU A 105 -1.06 -38.03 -4.38
C GLU A 105 -2.01 -39.01 -5.07
N ARG A 106 -1.62 -39.50 -6.23
CA ARG A 106 -2.34 -40.58 -6.91
C ARG A 106 -1.42 -41.76 -7.06
N THR A 107 -1.88 -42.91 -6.59
CA THR A 107 -1.30 -44.20 -6.88
C THR A 107 -1.95 -44.73 -8.16
N PHE A 108 -1.15 -45.36 -9.00
CA PHE A 108 -1.63 -46.06 -10.18
C PHE A 108 -0.75 -47.29 -10.40
N THR A 109 -1.37 -48.37 -10.86
CA THR A 109 -0.66 -49.59 -11.22
C THR A 109 -0.12 -49.44 -12.63
N LYS A 110 1.17 -49.74 -12.82
CA LYS A 110 1.77 -49.85 -14.15
C LYS A 110 2.40 -51.22 -14.32
N GLU A 111 2.21 -51.78 -15.50
CA GLU A 111 2.87 -53.01 -15.92
C GLU A 111 4.33 -52.69 -16.27
N VAL A 112 5.27 -53.27 -15.52
CA VAL A 112 6.71 -53.13 -15.77
C VAL A 112 7.31 -54.50 -16.08
N PRO A 113 8.12 -54.64 -17.15
CA PRO A 113 8.82 -55.89 -17.41
C PRO A 113 9.89 -56.13 -16.34
N ASN A 114 9.74 -57.20 -15.56
CA ASN A 114 10.74 -57.62 -14.59
C ASN A 114 11.92 -58.28 -15.33
N LYS A 115 13.09 -57.64 -15.24
CA LYS A 115 14.32 -58.04 -15.94
C LYS A 115 14.91 -59.38 -15.45
N GLU A 116 14.53 -59.84 -14.26
CA GLU A 116 15.03 -61.09 -13.68
C GLU A 116 14.11 -62.29 -13.98
N THR A 117 12.80 -62.07 -14.05
CA THR A 117 11.82 -63.15 -14.25
C THR A 117 11.29 -63.22 -15.68
N GLY A 118 11.53 -62.19 -16.50
CA GLY A 118 11.05 -62.10 -17.89
C GLY A 118 9.53 -61.94 -18.01
N LYS A 119 8.82 -61.74 -16.90
CA LYS A 119 7.36 -61.55 -16.83
C LYS A 119 7.01 -60.08 -16.59
N THR A 120 5.82 -59.70 -17.03
CA THR A 120 5.24 -58.39 -16.69
C THR A 120 4.71 -58.45 -15.27
N GLU A 121 5.14 -57.52 -14.43
CA GLU A 121 4.65 -57.38 -13.05
C GLU A 121 3.91 -56.05 -12.91
N GLU A 122 2.79 -56.09 -12.18
CA GLU A 122 2.06 -54.90 -11.78
C GLU A 122 2.81 -54.22 -10.62
N VAL A 123 3.38 -53.05 -10.89
CA VAL A 123 4.06 -52.23 -9.89
C VAL A 123 3.17 -51.03 -9.57
N GLU A 124 2.91 -50.82 -8.28
CA GLU A 124 2.25 -49.61 -7.80
C GLU A 124 3.24 -48.44 -7.87
N ASP A 125 2.92 -47.44 -8.69
CA ASP A 125 3.65 -46.19 -8.79
C ASP A 125 2.81 -45.05 -8.20
N SER A 126 3.46 -44.02 -7.70
CA SER A 126 2.78 -42.84 -7.16
C SER A 126 3.40 -41.58 -7.69
N TYR A 127 2.56 -40.61 -8.06
CA TYR A 127 3.04 -39.25 -8.32
C TYR A 127 2.42 -38.26 -7.35
N LYS A 128 3.28 -37.33 -6.92
CA LYS A 128 2.95 -36.22 -6.03
C LYS A 128 2.96 -34.96 -6.86
N ILE A 129 1.80 -34.40 -7.15
CA ILE A 129 1.68 -33.14 -7.88
C ILE A 129 1.07 -32.07 -6.99
N TRP A 130 1.58 -30.85 -7.12
CA TRP A 130 0.95 -29.64 -6.62
C TRP A 130 0.22 -29.00 -7.81
N PRO A 131 -1.09 -29.28 -7.99
CA PRO A 131 -1.83 -28.78 -9.13
C PRO A 131 -1.98 -27.27 -9.06
N ILE A 132 -2.01 -26.63 -10.22
CA ILE A 132 -2.31 -25.21 -10.34
C ILE A 132 -3.78 -25.07 -10.68
N GLU A 133 -4.49 -24.30 -9.87
CA GLU A 133 -5.92 -24.05 -10.03
C GLU A 133 -6.18 -22.57 -10.32
N ASP A 134 -7.16 -22.35 -11.18
CA ASP A 134 -7.76 -21.06 -11.45
C ASP A 134 -8.96 -20.88 -10.52
N ILE A 135 -8.90 -19.84 -9.72
CA ILE A 135 -10.00 -19.36 -8.88
C ILE A 135 -10.47 -18.02 -9.39
N TYR A 136 -11.74 -17.74 -9.18
CA TYR A 136 -12.41 -16.56 -9.74
C TYR A 136 -12.93 -15.70 -8.60
N PRO A 137 -12.72 -14.38 -8.67
CA PRO A 137 -13.29 -13.47 -7.70
C PRO A 137 -14.81 -13.35 -7.86
N ALA A 138 -15.51 -13.00 -6.78
CA ALA A 138 -16.96 -12.80 -6.80
C ALA A 138 -17.40 -11.79 -7.87
N GLN A 139 -16.59 -10.75 -8.13
CA GLN A 139 -16.82 -9.73 -9.16
C GLN A 139 -16.90 -10.29 -10.57
N ALA A 140 -16.24 -11.44 -10.82
CA ALA A 140 -16.23 -12.13 -12.10
C ALA A 140 -17.36 -13.14 -12.27
N THR A 141 -18.35 -13.11 -11.36
CA THR A 141 -19.46 -14.04 -11.33
C THR A 141 -20.81 -13.34 -11.29
N ALA A 142 -21.80 -13.97 -11.91
CA ALA A 142 -23.20 -13.56 -11.86
C ALA A 142 -24.08 -14.72 -11.34
N PRO A 143 -25.25 -14.42 -10.75
CA PRO A 143 -26.25 -15.43 -10.41
C PRO A 143 -26.68 -16.24 -11.65
N LYS A 144 -26.99 -17.51 -11.45
CA LYS A 144 -27.39 -18.49 -12.45
C LYS A 144 -28.54 -19.33 -11.91
N GLY A 145 -29.57 -19.51 -12.73
CA GLY A 145 -30.77 -20.27 -12.38
C GLY A 145 -31.71 -19.53 -11.44
N GLY A 146 -31.66 -18.19 -11.42
CA GLY A 146 -32.47 -17.33 -10.57
C GLY A 146 -31.73 -16.08 -10.05
N PRO A 147 -32.42 -15.21 -9.30
CA PRO A 147 -31.82 -14.03 -8.69
C PRO A 147 -30.79 -14.41 -7.60
N CYS A 148 -29.91 -13.48 -7.26
CA CYS A 148 -28.90 -13.66 -6.23
C CYS A 148 -29.54 -13.90 -4.85
N VAL A 149 -29.18 -15.02 -4.20
CA VAL A 149 -29.70 -15.39 -2.86
C VAL A 149 -29.34 -14.41 -1.73
N PHE A 150 -28.41 -13.47 -1.96
CA PHE A 150 -27.92 -12.53 -0.94
C PHE A 150 -28.43 -11.09 -1.12
N CYS A 151 -28.85 -10.71 -2.32
CA CYS A 151 -29.23 -9.32 -2.61
C CYS A 151 -30.40 -9.18 -3.60
N ASP A 152 -31.04 -10.29 -3.97
CA ASP A 152 -32.13 -10.37 -4.95
C ASP A 152 -31.80 -9.73 -6.33
N GLY A 153 -30.51 -9.58 -6.63
CA GLY A 153 -30.06 -9.05 -7.92
C GLY A 153 -30.43 -10.00 -9.07
N PRO A 154 -30.71 -9.48 -10.28
CA PRO A 154 -31.22 -10.29 -11.39
C PRO A 154 -30.21 -11.36 -11.85
N GLU A 155 -30.75 -12.43 -12.45
CA GLU A 155 -29.95 -13.50 -13.05
C GLU A 155 -29.08 -12.97 -14.19
N GLY A 156 -27.85 -13.49 -14.32
CA GLY A 156 -26.93 -13.13 -15.39
C GLY A 156 -26.25 -11.77 -15.22
N GLU A 157 -26.68 -10.95 -14.26
CA GLU A 157 -26.10 -9.64 -14.00
C GLU A 157 -25.09 -9.65 -12.83
N PRO A 158 -24.05 -8.79 -12.90
CA PRO A 158 -23.15 -8.60 -11.77
C PRO A 158 -23.91 -8.02 -10.57
N CYS A 159 -23.73 -8.62 -9.37
CA CYS A 159 -24.30 -8.07 -8.15
C CYS A 159 -23.75 -6.67 -7.83
N PRO A 160 -24.50 -5.80 -7.12
CA PRO A 160 -23.97 -4.53 -6.62
C PRO A 160 -22.83 -4.77 -5.62
N GLU A 161 -21.94 -3.79 -5.46
CA GLU A 161 -20.80 -3.87 -4.52
C GLU A 161 -21.27 -4.13 -3.09
N SER A 162 -22.43 -3.63 -2.68
CA SER A 162 -23.01 -3.87 -1.35
C SER A 162 -23.50 -5.30 -1.10
N CYS A 163 -23.52 -6.17 -2.11
CA CYS A 163 -23.97 -7.55 -1.94
C CYS A 163 -23.02 -8.33 -1.03
N PRO A 164 -23.50 -9.09 -0.04
CA PRO A 164 -22.65 -9.89 0.86
C PRO A 164 -21.66 -10.81 0.14
N VAL A 165 -21.97 -11.31 -1.07
CA VAL A 165 -21.05 -12.13 -1.87
C VAL A 165 -19.82 -11.35 -2.36
N ARG A 166 -19.91 -10.02 -2.44
CA ARG A 166 -18.82 -9.11 -2.81
C ARG A 166 -18.11 -8.51 -1.60
N GLN A 167 -18.59 -8.78 -0.39
CA GLN A 167 -18.01 -8.28 0.84
C GLN A 167 -16.95 -9.25 1.39
N PRO A 168 -15.89 -8.75 2.05
CA PRO A 168 -14.90 -9.59 2.73
C PRO A 168 -15.57 -10.49 3.78
N GLN A 169 -15.05 -11.70 3.98
CA GLN A 169 -15.56 -12.61 5.01
C GLN A 169 -14.73 -12.49 6.28
N ALA A 170 -15.36 -12.33 7.45
CA ALA A 170 -14.62 -12.35 8.71
C ALA A 170 -13.99 -13.75 8.94
N GLY A 171 -12.69 -13.80 9.17
CA GLY A 171 -11.94 -15.01 9.48
C GLY A 171 -10.69 -14.70 10.30
N PRO A 172 -10.14 -15.69 11.03
CA PRO A 172 -9.00 -15.45 11.91
C PRO A 172 -7.75 -15.11 11.08
N PRO A 173 -7.13 -13.94 11.28
CA PRO A 173 -5.87 -13.64 10.62
C PRO A 173 -4.76 -14.55 11.16
N PRO A 174 -3.79 -14.98 10.32
CA PRO A 174 -2.61 -15.70 10.79
C PRO A 174 -1.78 -14.81 11.73
N THR A 175 -0.92 -15.40 12.56
CA THR A 175 0.00 -14.65 13.42
C THR A 175 1.13 -13.99 12.59
N ARG A 176 1.86 -13.03 13.16
CA ARG A 176 3.04 -12.45 12.50
C ARG A 176 4.11 -13.51 12.27
N GLU A 177 4.23 -14.46 13.20
CA GLU A 177 5.15 -15.59 13.15
C GLU A 177 4.79 -16.56 12.01
N ASP A 178 3.51 -16.87 11.82
CA ASP A 178 3.07 -17.71 10.70
C ASP A 178 3.39 -17.06 9.35
N VAL A 179 3.20 -15.74 9.25
CA VAL A 179 3.58 -14.98 8.05
C VAL A 179 5.09 -15.01 7.86
N ALA A 180 5.88 -14.74 8.90
CA ALA A 180 7.34 -14.81 8.82
C ALA A 180 7.85 -16.19 8.38
N GLU A 181 7.25 -17.28 8.87
CA GLU A 181 7.59 -18.63 8.45
C GLU A 181 7.26 -18.86 6.96
N ALA A 182 6.11 -18.36 6.50
CA ALA A 182 5.74 -18.39 5.09
C ALA A 182 6.70 -17.57 4.22
N LEU A 183 7.09 -16.37 4.66
CA LEU A 183 8.06 -15.49 3.98
C LEU A 183 9.43 -16.16 3.87
N ALA A 184 9.91 -16.76 4.96
CA ALA A 184 11.17 -17.50 4.98
C ALA A 184 11.15 -18.68 3.99
N LYS A 185 10.03 -19.42 3.91
CA LYS A 185 9.84 -20.51 2.94
C LYS A 185 9.81 -20.00 1.49
N SER A 186 9.12 -18.89 1.22
CA SER A 186 9.03 -18.30 -0.13
C SER A 186 10.36 -17.69 -0.58
N LEU A 187 11.10 -17.05 0.32
CA LEU A 187 12.35 -16.34 0.03
C LEU A 187 13.61 -17.16 0.26
N LYS A 188 13.50 -18.46 0.56
CA LYS A 188 14.62 -19.36 0.88
C LYS A 188 15.79 -19.25 -0.11
N ASN A 189 15.49 -19.04 -1.40
CA ASN A 189 16.48 -19.00 -2.46
C ASN A 189 16.90 -17.56 -2.87
N THR A 190 16.36 -16.52 -2.22
CA THR A 190 16.50 -15.11 -2.63
C THR A 190 16.86 -14.17 -1.47
N GLY A 191 17.50 -14.71 -0.43
CA GLY A 191 18.00 -13.96 0.73
C GLY A 191 17.23 -14.16 2.05
N GLY A 192 16.14 -14.93 2.03
CA GLY A 192 15.36 -15.25 3.24
C GLY A 192 14.55 -14.08 3.81
N PHE A 193 14.00 -14.30 5.01
CA PHE A 193 13.32 -13.31 5.83
C PHE A 193 13.89 -13.43 7.25
N ASP A 194 14.23 -12.30 7.88
CA ASP A 194 14.73 -12.27 9.26
C ASP A 194 13.56 -12.08 10.25
N PRO A 195 13.19 -13.11 11.03
CA PRO A 195 12.07 -13.01 11.98
C PRO A 195 12.32 -12.00 13.10
N SER A 196 13.58 -11.62 13.37
CA SER A 196 13.89 -10.62 14.42
C SER A 196 13.24 -9.26 14.15
N VAL A 197 12.93 -8.98 12.87
CA VAL A 197 12.24 -7.75 12.47
C VAL A 197 10.83 -7.66 13.05
N LEU A 198 10.20 -8.77 13.44
CA LEU A 198 8.88 -8.75 14.07
C LEU A 198 8.90 -8.05 15.42
N ALA A 199 10.02 -8.10 16.15
CA ALA A 199 10.16 -7.45 17.45
C ALA A 199 10.12 -5.91 17.34
N THR A 200 10.42 -5.35 16.17
CA THR A 200 10.37 -3.89 15.94
C THR A 200 8.96 -3.39 15.63
N LEU A 201 8.01 -4.29 15.36
CA LEU A 201 6.62 -3.97 15.03
C LEU A 201 5.74 -3.70 16.26
N GLY A 202 6.31 -3.77 17.47
CA GLY A 202 5.57 -3.57 18.72
C GLY A 202 4.59 -4.71 19.02
N PRO A 203 3.66 -4.52 19.97
CA PRO A 203 2.63 -5.52 20.30
C PRO A 203 1.79 -5.87 19.07
N ASP A 204 1.28 -7.10 19.01
CA ASP A 204 0.44 -7.56 17.91
C ASP A 204 -0.96 -6.92 18.01
N PRO A 205 -1.34 -6.04 17.06
CA PRO A 205 -2.62 -5.34 17.11
C PRO A 205 -3.83 -6.25 16.81
N LEU A 206 -3.61 -7.50 16.42
CA LEU A 206 -4.64 -8.49 16.09
C LEU A 206 -4.73 -9.63 17.11
N GLN A 207 -4.07 -9.49 18.28
CA GLN A 207 -3.97 -10.54 19.29
C GLN A 207 -5.25 -10.73 20.12
N ASP A 208 -6.01 -9.64 20.36
CA ASP A 208 -7.08 -9.62 21.37
C ASP A 208 -8.50 -9.31 20.84
N ASP A 209 -8.65 -8.83 19.61
CA ASP A 209 -9.97 -8.58 18.99
C ASP A 209 -9.98 -9.08 17.54
N TYR A 210 -10.96 -9.94 17.23
CA TYR A 210 -11.38 -10.18 15.85
C TYR A 210 -12.14 -8.95 15.37
N GLY A 211 -11.40 -7.85 15.18
CA GLY A 211 -11.98 -6.58 14.74
C GLY A 211 -12.80 -6.80 13.48
N ASP A 212 -13.94 -6.11 13.41
CA ASP A 212 -14.75 -6.08 12.19
C ASP A 212 -13.81 -5.77 11.00
N PRO A 213 -13.84 -6.56 9.91
CA PRO A 213 -13.10 -6.25 8.69
C PRO A 213 -13.34 -4.83 8.16
N HIS A 214 -14.42 -4.16 8.57
CA HIS A 214 -14.75 -2.77 8.29
C HIS A 214 -14.22 -1.74 9.31
N GLU A 215 -13.79 -2.15 10.51
CA GLU A 215 -13.36 -1.23 11.59
C GLU A 215 -11.84 -1.15 11.79
N SER A 216 -11.05 -1.89 11.01
CA SER A 216 -9.60 -1.99 11.23
C SER A 216 -8.75 -1.36 10.11
N LEU A 217 -8.02 -0.29 10.48
CA LEU A 217 -7.22 0.66 9.66
C LEU A 217 -6.37 0.05 8.52
N GLY A 218 -6.83 0.26 7.28
CA GLY A 218 -6.10 0.74 6.10
C GLY A 218 -4.76 0.15 5.67
N ILE A 219 -4.74 -1.10 5.18
CA ILE A 219 -3.68 -1.55 4.25
C ILE A 219 -4.31 -1.99 2.93
N THR A 220 -4.26 -1.11 1.92
CA THR A 220 -4.74 -1.35 0.56
C THR A 220 -3.58 -1.35 -0.43
N TRP A 221 -3.61 -2.22 -1.44
CA TRP A 221 -2.56 -2.34 -2.43
C TRP A 221 -3.14 -2.09 -3.82
N ASP A 222 -2.36 -1.45 -4.68
CA ASP A 222 -2.72 -1.28 -6.09
C ASP A 222 -1.46 -1.28 -6.97
N THR A 223 -1.64 -1.07 -8.27
CA THR A 223 -0.60 -1.06 -9.28
C THR A 223 -0.43 0.32 -9.89
N LEU A 224 0.82 0.73 -10.05
CA LEU A 224 1.24 1.90 -10.80
C LEU A 224 1.80 1.45 -12.14
N LYS A 225 1.35 2.06 -13.23
CA LYS A 225 1.90 1.84 -14.57
C LYS A 225 2.81 3.00 -14.94
N LEU A 226 4.10 2.74 -15.05
CA LEU A 226 5.08 3.72 -15.50
C LEU A 226 5.41 3.50 -16.98
N THR A 227 5.32 4.55 -17.78
CA THR A 227 5.69 4.49 -19.21
C THR A 227 7.12 4.97 -19.40
N MET A 228 7.99 4.09 -19.90
CA MET A 228 9.40 4.36 -20.19
C MET A 228 9.66 4.24 -21.69
N GLY A 229 9.26 5.27 -22.46
CA GLY A 229 9.30 5.21 -23.92
C GLY A 229 8.29 4.18 -24.44
N THR A 230 8.75 3.16 -25.16
CA THR A 230 7.90 2.06 -25.66
C THR A 230 7.61 0.97 -24.63
N LYS A 231 8.34 0.93 -23.51
CA LYS A 231 8.17 -0.10 -22.47
C LYS A 231 7.26 0.41 -21.35
N LYS A 232 6.33 -0.43 -20.90
CA LYS A 232 5.51 -0.19 -19.69
C LYS A 232 6.05 -1.03 -18.55
N ARG A 233 6.25 -0.43 -17.39
CA ARG A 233 6.65 -1.12 -16.16
C ARG A 233 5.54 -0.96 -15.13
N THR A 234 5.11 -2.07 -14.56
CA THR A 234 4.10 -2.07 -13.51
C THR A 234 4.80 -2.20 -12.17
N TYR A 235 4.53 -1.28 -11.25
CA TYR A 235 4.95 -1.32 -9.87
C TYR A 235 3.75 -1.67 -9.00
N ARG A 236 3.95 -2.47 -7.95
CA ARG A 236 2.94 -2.66 -6.92
C ARG A 236 3.26 -1.75 -5.75
N TYR A 237 2.24 -1.27 -5.06
CA TYR A 237 2.45 -0.51 -3.85
C TYR A 237 1.48 -0.93 -2.75
N LEU A 238 1.92 -0.71 -1.52
CA LEU A 238 1.21 -0.80 -0.27
C LEU A 238 0.86 0.62 0.19
N VAL A 239 -0.35 0.86 0.66
CA VAL A 239 -0.66 2.07 1.43
C VAL A 239 -0.78 1.76 2.92
N THR A 240 -0.26 2.64 3.77
CA THR A 240 -0.55 2.66 5.22
C THR A 240 -0.95 4.08 5.62
N VAL A 241 -1.93 4.22 6.51
CA VAL A 241 -2.43 5.51 7.00
C VAL A 241 -1.85 5.81 8.39
N ASP A 242 -1.42 7.05 8.61
CA ASP A 242 -1.00 7.57 9.93
C ASP A 242 -1.83 8.82 10.24
N LEU A 243 -2.48 8.84 11.40
CA LEU A 243 -3.27 9.98 11.87
C LEU A 243 -2.49 10.89 12.84
N ASP A 244 -1.42 10.38 13.46
CA ASP A 244 -0.49 11.17 14.29
C ASP A 244 0.42 12.03 13.41
N ARG A 245 0.74 11.52 12.22
CA ARG A 245 1.28 12.27 11.10
C ARG A 245 0.26 12.20 9.96
N PRO A 246 -0.77 13.06 9.92
CA PRO A 246 -1.88 12.96 8.99
C PRO A 246 -1.42 12.72 7.54
N GLY A 247 -1.85 11.61 6.96
CA GLY A 247 -1.58 11.26 5.57
C GLY A 247 -1.49 9.75 5.34
N ALA A 248 -0.96 9.40 4.18
CA ALA A 248 -0.78 8.04 3.74
C ALA A 248 0.62 7.81 3.19
N ARG A 249 1.26 6.73 3.64
CA ARG A 249 2.51 6.19 3.09
C ARG A 249 2.21 5.23 1.98
N PHE A 250 2.89 5.38 0.86
CA PHE A 250 2.87 4.48 -0.29
C PHE A 250 4.22 3.80 -0.43
N ALA A 251 4.35 2.54 0.03
CA ALA A 251 5.55 1.74 -0.16
C ALA A 251 5.48 0.98 -1.49
N ILE A 252 6.37 1.32 -2.43
CA ILE A 252 6.29 0.89 -3.82
C ILE A 252 7.43 -0.10 -4.11
N ALA A 253 7.07 -1.35 -4.45
CA ALA A 253 8.03 -2.43 -4.69
C ALA A 253 9.06 -2.08 -5.76
N ASN A 254 10.34 -2.30 -5.47
CA ASN A 254 11.47 -1.97 -6.36
C ASN A 254 11.59 -0.49 -6.76
N LEU A 255 10.92 0.40 -6.02
CA LEU A 255 11.02 1.84 -6.21
C LEU A 255 11.43 2.52 -4.92
N GLY A 256 10.67 2.34 -3.83
CA GLY A 256 10.85 3.01 -2.53
C GLY A 256 9.52 3.54 -1.98
N ALA A 257 9.56 4.37 -0.96
CA ALA A 257 8.38 4.90 -0.28
C ALA A 257 8.08 6.36 -0.64
N ILE A 258 6.79 6.70 -0.69
CA ILE A 258 6.29 8.07 -0.90
C ILE A 258 5.22 8.35 0.13
N TRP A 259 5.35 9.42 0.90
CA TRP A 259 4.30 9.88 1.81
C TRP A 259 3.48 10.99 1.16
N ILE A 260 2.16 10.90 1.20
CA ILE A 260 1.23 11.95 0.75
C ILE A 260 0.39 12.38 1.94
N GLY A 261 0.33 13.68 2.22
CA GLY A 261 -0.49 14.21 3.31
C GLY A 261 -1.01 15.61 3.03
N PRO A 262 -1.86 16.15 3.92
CA PRO A 262 -2.42 17.47 3.77
C PRO A 262 -1.33 18.54 3.88
N TYR A 263 -1.42 19.59 3.07
CA TYR A 263 -0.43 20.67 3.11
C TYR A 263 -0.54 21.50 4.38
N SER A 264 0.51 21.45 5.19
CA SER A 264 0.55 22.09 6.50
C SER A 264 0.41 23.61 6.43
N LEU A 265 0.85 24.28 5.36
CA LEU A 265 0.75 25.74 5.19
C LEU A 265 -0.50 26.19 4.39
N ARG A 266 -1.46 25.29 4.15
CA ARG A 266 -2.74 25.62 3.49
C ARG A 266 -3.47 26.77 4.21
N ARG A 267 -3.97 27.74 3.44
CA ARG A 267 -4.86 28.83 3.90
C ARG A 267 -6.31 28.35 3.84
N ASP A 268 -7.13 28.72 4.82
CA ASP A 268 -8.54 28.30 4.90
C ASP A 268 -9.48 29.07 3.96
N GLN A 269 -8.94 29.92 3.08
CA GLN A 269 -9.72 30.85 2.25
C GLN A 269 -10.28 30.24 0.94
N GLY A 270 -10.21 28.92 0.78
CA GLY A 270 -10.67 28.23 -0.43
C GLY A 270 -9.71 28.45 -1.63
N GLY A 271 -9.38 27.37 -2.33
CA GLY A 271 -8.46 27.37 -3.47
C GLY A 271 -7.93 25.96 -3.77
N ASP A 272 -7.13 25.83 -4.82
CA ASP A 272 -6.53 24.55 -5.24
C ASP A 272 -5.75 23.88 -4.10
N ASP A 273 -6.34 22.85 -3.50
CA ASP A 273 -5.83 22.22 -2.29
C ASP A 273 -4.57 21.40 -2.57
N GLY A 274 -3.43 22.00 -2.28
CA GLY A 274 -2.13 21.35 -2.38
C GLY A 274 -2.00 20.21 -1.37
N VAL A 275 -1.28 19.16 -1.76
CA VAL A 275 -0.81 18.09 -0.89
C VAL A 275 0.71 18.14 -0.77
N VAL A 276 1.22 17.65 0.34
CA VAL A 276 2.65 17.43 0.54
C VAL A 276 2.98 16.02 0.09
N VAL A 277 3.98 15.90 -0.76
CA VAL A 277 4.58 14.63 -1.16
C VAL A 277 6.00 14.59 -0.58
N GLN A 278 6.27 13.63 0.31
CA GLN A 278 7.60 13.37 0.83
C GLN A 278 8.18 12.09 0.20
N TYR A 279 9.48 12.13 -0.11
CA TYR A 279 10.22 11.01 -0.66
C TYR A 279 10.97 10.24 0.42
N GLY A 280 10.64 8.97 0.58
CA GLY A 280 11.13 8.12 1.65
C GLY A 280 10.27 8.15 2.91
N ASP A 281 10.62 7.28 3.84
CA ASP A 281 9.98 7.08 5.12
C ASP A 281 10.36 8.17 6.13
N ASP A 282 9.63 8.19 7.24
CA ASP A 282 9.95 9.07 8.35
C ASP A 282 11.27 8.67 9.01
N VAL A 283 12.04 9.66 9.45
CA VAL A 283 13.09 9.47 10.45
C VAL A 283 12.49 9.66 11.84
N PRO A 284 13.08 9.09 12.91
CA PRO A 284 12.56 9.20 14.27
C PRO A 284 12.21 10.63 14.67
N ALA A 285 11.27 10.81 15.61
CA ALA A 285 10.71 12.12 15.99
C ALA A 285 11.76 13.20 16.34
N ALA A 286 12.93 12.82 16.84
CA ALA A 286 14.06 13.71 17.12
C ALA A 286 14.65 14.38 15.85
N GLU A 287 14.39 13.84 14.67
CA GLU A 287 14.90 14.28 13.37
C GLU A 287 13.79 14.84 12.44
N ARG A 288 12.54 14.94 12.93
CA ARG A 288 11.34 15.39 12.19
C ARG A 288 11.35 16.84 11.69
N HIS A 289 12.49 17.52 11.73
CA HIS A 289 12.69 18.79 11.04
C HIS A 289 13.21 18.55 9.61
N TRP A 290 12.45 17.80 8.81
CA TRP A 290 12.82 17.53 7.43
C TRP A 290 12.46 18.73 6.54
N ASP A 291 13.37 19.69 6.49
CA ASP A 291 13.30 20.82 5.58
C ASP A 291 13.65 20.37 4.15
N SER A 292 12.78 20.75 3.20
CA SER A 292 13.04 20.70 1.75
C SER A 292 14.44 21.19 1.33
N ARG A 293 15.10 22.01 2.16
CA ARG A 293 16.45 22.55 1.94
C ARG A 293 17.59 21.53 2.01
N ARG A 294 17.39 20.31 2.51
CA ARG A 294 18.54 19.42 2.84
C ARG A 294 19.04 18.48 1.75
N HIS A 295 18.37 18.34 0.60
CA HIS A 295 18.79 17.39 -0.47
C HIS A 295 19.15 15.98 0.06
N GLN A 296 18.59 15.58 1.20
CA GLN A 296 18.84 14.28 1.82
C GLN A 296 17.70 13.33 1.42
N ALA A 297 18.05 12.07 1.19
CA ALA A 297 17.10 11.01 0.98
C ALA A 297 16.60 10.52 2.34
N GLY A 298 15.28 10.41 2.51
CA GLY A 298 14.72 9.66 3.63
C GLY A 298 15.05 8.16 3.50
N PRO A 299 14.90 7.37 4.58
CA PRO A 299 14.96 5.92 4.48
C PRO A 299 14.03 5.41 3.37
N HIS A 300 14.46 4.44 2.58
CA HIS A 300 13.67 3.90 1.46
C HIS A 300 13.23 4.92 0.41
N ALA A 301 13.90 6.07 0.28
CA ALA A 301 13.55 7.07 -0.72
C ALA A 301 13.54 6.47 -2.15
N PRO A 302 12.58 6.88 -2.99
CA PRO A 302 12.36 6.24 -4.25
C PRO A 302 13.52 6.52 -5.22
N THR A 303 13.92 5.50 -5.97
CA THR A 303 15.04 5.58 -6.91
C THR A 303 14.60 5.25 -8.33
N ILE A 304 14.75 6.19 -9.26
CA ILE A 304 14.44 6.03 -10.69
C ILE A 304 15.69 6.34 -11.50
N ASN A 305 16.09 5.45 -12.41
CA ASN A 305 17.29 5.62 -13.25
C ASN A 305 18.56 5.96 -12.43
N ALA A 306 18.77 5.26 -11.32
CA ALA A 306 19.88 5.51 -10.37
C ALA A 306 19.87 6.92 -9.74
N ILE A 307 18.76 7.64 -9.80
CA ILE A 307 18.55 8.91 -9.11
C ILE A 307 17.60 8.67 -7.95
N THR A 308 18.13 8.82 -6.73
CA THR A 308 17.35 8.79 -5.50
C THR A 308 16.75 10.17 -5.25
N PHE A 309 15.44 10.20 -5.04
CA PHE A 309 14.69 11.41 -4.75
C PHE A 309 14.88 11.81 -3.28
N ALA A 310 14.77 13.11 -3.01
CA ALA A 310 15.05 13.69 -1.71
C ALA A 310 14.04 14.79 -1.38
N GLY A 311 13.83 14.99 -0.08
CA GLY A 311 13.03 16.11 0.44
C GLY A 311 11.53 15.96 0.24
N THR A 312 10.87 17.11 0.22
CA THR A 312 9.42 17.25 0.11
C THR A 312 9.08 18.13 -1.08
N SER A 313 8.00 17.77 -1.78
CA SER A 313 7.41 18.51 -2.88
C SER A 313 5.99 18.91 -2.50
N ILE A 314 5.56 20.08 -2.96
CA ILE A 314 4.16 20.48 -2.86
C ILE A 314 3.53 20.25 -4.23
N VAL A 315 2.40 19.54 -4.26
CA VAL A 315 1.69 19.22 -5.50
C VAL A 315 0.28 19.78 -5.42
N TYR A 316 -0.12 20.53 -6.45
CA TYR A 316 -1.46 21.10 -6.58
C TYR A 316 -2.25 20.27 -7.60
N PRO A 317 -3.11 19.33 -7.16
CA PRO A 317 -3.66 18.30 -8.05
C PRO A 317 -4.63 18.83 -9.12
N SER A 318 -5.26 19.98 -8.85
CA SER A 318 -6.19 20.66 -9.77
C SER A 318 -5.49 21.57 -10.78
N ARG A 319 -4.19 21.80 -10.64
CA ARG A 319 -3.41 22.59 -11.61
C ARG A 319 -2.68 21.66 -12.57
N GLU A 320 -2.98 21.77 -13.85
CA GLU A 320 -2.22 21.10 -14.92
C GLU A 320 -0.79 21.65 -15.10
N GLN A 321 -0.31 22.53 -14.22
CA GLN A 321 1.00 23.15 -14.31
C GLN A 321 2.02 22.44 -13.40
N TRP A 322 2.39 21.23 -13.79
CA TRP A 322 3.41 20.39 -13.15
C TRP A 322 4.83 20.94 -13.25
N ARG A 323 5.07 22.02 -14.01
CA ARG A 323 6.37 22.72 -14.04
C ARG A 323 6.81 23.21 -12.65
N TRP A 324 5.88 23.25 -11.69
CA TRP A 324 6.14 23.59 -10.29
C TRP A 324 6.46 22.37 -9.40
N PHE A 325 6.43 21.16 -9.95
CA PHE A 325 6.96 19.96 -9.30
C PHE A 325 8.48 19.97 -9.45
N SER A 326 9.19 20.46 -8.43
CA SER A 326 10.65 20.52 -8.39
C SER A 326 11.21 19.50 -7.39
N PRO A 327 11.26 18.19 -7.75
CA PRO A 327 11.82 17.19 -6.87
C PRO A 327 13.32 17.42 -6.72
N TYR A 328 13.83 17.19 -5.52
CA TYR A 328 15.26 17.29 -5.26
C TYR A 328 15.94 15.93 -5.44
N ARG A 329 17.20 15.98 -5.88
CA ARG A 329 18.08 14.81 -5.93
C ARG A 329 18.82 14.65 -4.60
N ALA A 330 18.94 13.41 -4.14
CA ALA A 330 19.79 13.07 -3.01
C ALA A 330 21.27 13.41 -3.28
N GLY A 331 21.90 14.13 -2.35
CA GLY A 331 23.28 14.61 -2.52
C GLY A 331 23.41 15.92 -3.30
N GLY A 332 22.29 16.56 -3.66
CA GLY A 332 22.26 17.87 -4.31
C GLY A 332 22.04 17.82 -5.82
N GLY A 333 21.74 18.98 -6.39
CA GLY A 333 21.49 19.18 -7.83
C GLY A 333 20.04 18.97 -8.26
N THR A 334 19.79 19.24 -9.54
CA THR A 334 18.47 19.13 -10.17
C THR A 334 18.20 17.70 -10.65
N VAL A 335 16.99 17.20 -10.46
CA VAL A 335 16.54 15.95 -11.09
C VAL A 335 16.34 16.20 -12.60
N PRO A 336 16.90 15.37 -13.49
CA PRO A 336 16.67 15.48 -14.93
C PRO A 336 15.19 15.43 -15.28
N GLU A 337 14.77 16.23 -16.26
CA GLU A 337 13.36 16.41 -16.64
C GLU A 337 12.63 15.07 -16.87
N LYS A 338 13.21 14.16 -17.67
CA LYS A 338 12.63 12.82 -17.91
C LYS A 338 12.43 11.99 -16.64
N THR A 339 13.27 12.15 -15.63
CA THR A 339 13.16 11.44 -14.35
C THR A 339 12.09 12.11 -13.47
N ALA A 340 12.02 13.44 -13.47
CA ALA A 340 10.95 14.20 -12.81
C ALA A 340 9.56 13.88 -13.42
N GLU A 341 9.46 13.80 -14.75
CA GLU A 341 8.24 13.38 -15.47
C GLU A 341 7.77 11.99 -15.04
N ARG A 342 8.69 11.03 -14.90
CA ARG A 342 8.37 9.67 -14.45
C ARG A 342 7.84 9.64 -13.02
N MET A 343 8.47 10.39 -12.11
CA MET A 343 7.96 10.53 -10.76
C MET A 343 6.60 11.22 -10.73
N SER A 344 6.39 12.22 -11.59
CA SER A 344 5.09 12.86 -11.75
C SER A 344 4.02 11.86 -12.19
N GLN A 345 4.30 10.95 -13.12
CA GLN A 345 3.37 9.88 -13.52
C GLN A 345 3.00 8.95 -12.35
N ILE A 346 3.94 8.65 -11.45
CA ILE A 346 3.69 7.86 -10.25
C ILE A 346 2.75 8.61 -9.31
N ILE A 347 3.09 9.87 -8.98
CA ILE A 347 2.27 10.69 -8.08
C ILE A 347 0.85 10.90 -8.64
N ARG A 348 0.70 11.10 -9.96
CA ARG A 348 -0.61 11.21 -10.62
C ARG A 348 -1.52 10.02 -10.39
N GLN A 349 -0.94 8.84 -10.35
CA GLN A 349 -1.70 7.62 -10.13
C GLN A 349 -2.00 7.47 -8.64
N LEU A 350 -1.06 7.82 -7.75
CA LEU A 350 -1.27 7.75 -6.29
C LEU A 350 -2.30 8.75 -5.75
N LEU A 351 -2.42 9.94 -6.34
CA LEU A 351 -3.33 10.99 -5.83
C LEU A 351 -4.82 10.61 -5.82
N PRO A 352 -5.39 10.01 -6.88
CA PRO A 352 -6.73 9.44 -6.84
C PRO A 352 -6.90 8.37 -5.75
N HIS A 353 -5.90 7.51 -5.55
CA HIS A 353 -5.96 6.49 -4.50
C HIS A 353 -5.95 7.12 -3.10
N TYR A 354 -5.06 8.10 -2.86
CA TYR A 354 -5.03 8.87 -1.61
C TYR A 354 -6.38 9.51 -1.29
N ARG A 355 -7.04 10.11 -2.30
CA ARG A 355 -8.36 10.75 -2.13
C ARG A 355 -9.51 9.75 -2.01
N GLY A 356 -9.32 8.54 -2.50
CA GLY A 356 -10.29 7.45 -2.41
C GLY A 356 -10.12 6.57 -1.18
N LEU A 357 -9.17 6.88 -0.29
CA LEU A 357 -9.03 6.16 0.98
C LEU A 357 -10.29 6.35 1.83
N VAL A 358 -10.74 5.30 2.49
CA VAL A 358 -11.88 5.37 3.43
C VAL A 358 -11.56 6.33 4.58
N GLU A 359 -10.29 6.40 4.95
CA GLU A 359 -9.76 7.27 6.01
C GLU A 359 -9.49 8.71 5.55
N TYR A 360 -9.78 9.08 4.29
CA TYR A 360 -9.43 10.38 3.74
C TYR A 360 -9.98 11.55 4.56
N ASP A 361 -11.25 11.48 4.98
CA ASP A 361 -11.87 12.53 5.79
C ASP A 361 -11.22 12.64 7.18
N ALA A 362 -10.89 11.49 7.81
CA ALA A 362 -10.20 11.45 9.09
C ALA A 362 -8.78 12.03 8.99
N ILE A 363 -8.07 11.77 7.88
CA ILE A 363 -6.76 12.35 7.58
C ILE A 363 -6.88 13.88 7.44
N GLU A 364 -7.86 14.39 6.68
CA GLU A 364 -8.04 15.83 6.49
C GLU A 364 -8.40 16.53 7.80
N GLU A 365 -9.26 15.91 8.64
CA GLU A 365 -9.63 16.43 9.95
C GLU A 365 -8.43 16.46 10.92
N ALA A 366 -7.65 15.37 10.99
CA ALA A 366 -6.43 15.33 11.79
C ALA A 366 -5.41 16.37 11.31
N GLY A 367 -5.26 16.52 9.99
CA GLY A 367 -4.45 17.56 9.36
C GLY A 367 -4.91 18.96 9.73
N PHE A 368 -6.23 19.22 9.74
CA PHE A 368 -6.80 20.50 10.15
C PHE A 368 -6.49 20.82 11.61
N ARG A 369 -6.67 19.85 12.52
CA ARG A 369 -6.32 20.01 13.95
C ARG A 369 -4.86 20.38 14.15
N GLN A 370 -3.94 19.73 13.45
CA GLN A 370 -2.51 20.07 13.52
C GLN A 370 -2.20 21.47 12.99
N ARG A 371 -2.84 21.90 11.89
CA ARG A 371 -2.68 23.26 11.35
C ARG A 371 -3.19 24.31 12.33
N ALA A 372 -4.38 24.10 12.91
CA ALA A 372 -4.96 25.00 13.91
C ALA A 372 -4.04 25.15 15.13
N ALA A 373 -3.54 24.03 15.67
CA ALA A 373 -2.61 24.04 16.79
C ALA A 373 -1.30 24.78 16.48
N ARG A 374 -0.75 24.63 15.26
CA ARG A 374 0.45 25.38 14.85
C ARG A 374 0.17 26.89 14.77
N ARG A 375 -0.92 27.29 14.13
CA ARG A 375 -1.27 28.71 13.99
C ARG A 375 -1.52 29.38 15.34
N ALA A 376 -2.13 28.66 16.30
CA ALA A 376 -2.27 29.15 17.66
C ALA A 376 -0.90 29.47 18.28
N ARG A 377 0.09 28.57 18.15
CA ARG A 377 1.46 28.82 18.61
C ARG A 377 2.14 29.98 17.88
N GLU A 378 1.98 30.08 16.56
CA GLU A 378 2.53 31.19 15.76
C GLU A 378 1.92 32.53 16.18
N ALA A 379 0.60 32.57 16.43
CA ALA A 379 -0.10 33.76 16.90
C ALA A 379 0.35 34.16 18.32
N GLU A 380 0.52 33.20 19.24
CA GLU A 380 1.05 33.46 20.58
C GLU A 380 2.48 34.03 20.54
N GLN A 381 3.33 33.47 19.68
CA GLN A 381 4.69 33.98 19.46
C GLN A 381 4.67 35.40 18.89
N GLU A 382 3.78 35.67 17.94
CA GLU A 382 3.65 37.00 17.35
C GLU A 382 3.12 38.02 18.36
N VAL A 383 2.13 37.65 19.19
CA VAL A 383 1.64 38.50 20.28
C VAL A 383 2.77 38.80 21.28
N ARG A 384 3.57 37.80 21.65
CA ARG A 384 4.75 38.00 22.52
C ARG A 384 5.77 38.95 21.86
N ARG A 385 6.08 38.75 20.58
CA ARG A 385 7.01 39.60 19.83
C ARG A 385 6.52 41.05 19.73
N LEU A 386 5.22 41.25 19.54
CA LEU A 386 4.61 42.57 19.50
C LEU A 386 4.62 43.24 20.89
N ALA A 387 4.33 42.49 21.95
CA ALA A 387 4.42 42.99 23.32
C ALA A 387 5.84 43.42 23.71
N GLU A 388 6.86 42.62 23.34
CA GLU A 388 8.28 42.97 23.52
C GLU A 388 8.64 44.26 22.77
N ARG A 389 8.12 44.42 21.55
CA ARG A 389 8.35 45.62 20.73
C ARG A 389 7.65 46.85 21.30
N GLU A 390 6.43 46.71 21.82
CA GLU A 390 5.71 47.79 22.52
C GLU A 390 6.44 48.23 23.79
N GLN A 391 6.96 47.27 24.57
CA GLN A 391 7.77 47.58 25.75
C GLN A 391 9.04 48.36 25.38
N GLN A 392 9.78 47.93 24.34
CA GLN A 392 10.96 48.67 23.86
C GLN A 392 10.60 50.10 23.44
N VAL A 393 9.48 50.30 22.74
CA VAL A 393 9.02 51.63 22.34
C VAL A 393 8.63 52.48 23.56
N ALA A 394 8.00 51.88 24.57
CA ALA A 394 7.66 52.57 25.83
C ALA A 394 8.91 52.99 26.62
N GLU A 395 9.92 52.12 26.72
CA GLU A 395 11.21 52.42 27.34
C GLU A 395 11.93 53.56 26.62
N HIS A 396 11.98 53.54 25.28
CA HIS A 396 12.55 54.63 24.50
C HIS A 396 11.82 55.97 24.70
N ARG A 397 10.50 55.95 24.87
CA ARG A 397 9.71 57.17 25.18
C ARG A 397 10.03 57.68 26.58
N ALA A 398 10.06 56.82 27.59
CA ALA A 398 10.41 57.20 28.96
C ALA A 398 11.85 57.78 29.04
N ASP A 399 12.80 57.20 28.32
CA ASP A 399 14.17 57.74 28.19
C ASP A 399 14.23 59.12 27.53
N ALA A 400 13.41 59.33 26.49
CA ALA A 400 13.34 60.61 25.82
C ALA A 400 12.72 61.69 26.73
N GLU A 401 11.67 61.35 27.47
CA GLU A 401 11.03 62.25 28.43
C GLU A 401 11.95 62.60 29.61
N ARG A 402 12.70 61.62 30.15
CA ARG A 402 13.71 61.86 31.18
C ARG A 402 14.79 62.83 30.70
N ARG A 403 15.37 62.57 29.53
CA ARG A 403 16.36 63.48 28.93
C ARG A 403 15.79 64.88 28.68
N ALA A 404 14.55 64.98 28.21
CA ALA A 404 13.88 66.26 28.02
C ALA A 404 13.61 66.98 29.36
N ALA A 405 13.30 66.26 30.44
CA ALA A 405 13.16 66.83 31.78
C ALA A 405 14.51 67.29 32.35
N GLU A 406 15.58 66.50 32.20
CA GLU A 406 16.95 66.87 32.58
C GLU A 406 17.42 68.12 31.84
N HIS A 407 17.22 68.19 30.52
CA HIS A 407 17.54 69.38 29.74
C HIS A 407 16.75 70.61 30.20
N ARG A 408 15.46 70.45 30.54
CA ARG A 408 14.65 71.55 31.10
C ARG A 408 15.16 71.99 32.47
N HIS A 409 15.56 71.06 33.33
CA HIS A 409 16.15 71.36 34.63
C HIS A 409 17.48 72.11 34.48
N GLN A 410 18.38 71.62 33.64
CA GLN A 410 19.66 72.28 33.33
C GLN A 410 19.45 73.69 32.75
N ALA A 411 18.46 73.88 31.88
CA ALA A 411 18.13 75.19 31.32
C ALA A 411 17.54 76.16 32.37
N ALA A 412 16.79 75.65 33.35
CA ALA A 412 16.22 76.45 34.44
C ALA A 412 17.24 76.78 35.55
N HIS A 413 18.26 75.93 35.73
CA HIS A 413 19.29 76.07 36.77
C HIS A 413 20.72 76.11 36.16
N PRO A 414 21.04 77.12 35.33
CA PRO A 414 22.31 77.16 34.61
C PRO A 414 23.54 77.36 35.51
N ASN A 415 23.34 77.75 36.77
CA ASN A 415 24.42 77.97 37.76
C ASN A 415 24.66 76.75 38.68
N GLU A 416 23.87 75.66 38.55
CA GLU A 416 24.05 74.41 39.31
C GLU A 416 24.90 73.37 38.55
N LEU A 417 25.24 73.66 37.30
CA LEU A 417 26.25 72.97 36.51
C LEU A 417 27.61 73.63 36.74
#